data_AF-A0A1L8EDR6-F1
#
_entry.id   AF-A0A1L8EDR6-F1
#
_cell.length_a   1.000
_cell.length_b   1.000
_cell.length_c   1.000
_cell.angle_alpha   90.00
_cell.angle_beta   90.00
_cell.angle_gamma   90.00
#
_symmetry.space_group_name_H-M   'P 1'
#
loop_
_entity.id
_entity.type
_entity.pdbx_description
1 polymer ?
#
loop_
_entity_poly.entity_id
_entity_poly.type
_entity_poly.pdbx_seq_one_letter_code
_entity_poly.pdbx_strand_id
1 'polypeptide(L)'
;MRLTVIQFFKNTVPGHIFRGKRRLVKPVSLRAMETLRREYERQDKIMLLLRHPYLTVEESAGHVKDLKKSEAKIAMWNDAQTAKKFKPHVTLEDRLNHLRVKEAWD
;
A
#
# COMPACT_ATOMS: atom_id res chain seq x y z
N MET A 1 46.32 -16.87 19.12
CA MET A 1 44.90 -17.08 19.53
C MET A 1 44.03 -16.28 18.57
N ARG A 2 43.05 -16.78 17.82
CA ARG A 2 42.26 -18.02 17.89
C ARG A 2 42.15 -18.62 16.47
N LEU A 3 42.69 -19.83 16.27
CA LEU A 3 42.58 -20.61 15.02
C LEU A 3 41.24 -21.37 14.91
N THR A 4 40.23 -20.94 15.68
CA THR A 4 38.99 -21.69 15.91
C THR A 4 37.77 -20.79 15.79
N VAL A 5 37.72 -19.93 14.78
CA VAL A 5 36.41 -19.48 14.29
C VAL A 5 35.88 -20.63 13.45
N ILE A 6 35.04 -21.44 14.09
CA ILE A 6 34.47 -22.62 13.49
C ILE A 6 33.70 -22.17 12.25
N GLN A 7 34.24 -22.50 11.07
CA GLN A 7 33.58 -22.22 9.80
C GLN A 7 32.46 -23.25 9.56
N PHE A 8 31.45 -23.27 10.44
CA PHE A 8 30.25 -24.11 10.24
C PHE A 8 29.48 -23.75 8.95
N PHE A 9 29.82 -22.63 8.30
CA PHE A 9 29.21 -22.17 7.04
C PHE A 9 30.09 -22.40 5.79
N LYS A 10 31.05 -23.33 5.81
CA LYS A 10 32.03 -23.56 4.72
C LYS A 10 31.44 -23.86 3.32
N ASN A 11 30.17 -24.25 3.23
CA ASN A 11 29.57 -24.66 1.96
C ASN A 11 28.62 -23.63 1.34
N THR A 12 28.68 -22.36 1.75
CA THR A 12 27.84 -21.30 1.20
C THR A 12 28.59 -20.45 0.16
N VAL A 13 27.85 -19.75 -0.70
CA VAL A 13 28.43 -18.84 -1.70
C VAL A 13 29.19 -17.69 -1.03
N PRO A 14 30.34 -17.26 -1.59
CA PRO A 14 31.11 -16.15 -1.03
C PRO A 14 30.37 -14.82 -1.25
N GLY A 15 30.19 -14.03 -0.19
CA GLY A 15 29.49 -12.75 -0.26
C GLY A 15 27.96 -12.87 -0.22
N HIS A 16 27.25 -11.98 -0.91
CA HIS A 16 25.79 -11.94 -0.87
C HIS A 16 25.14 -13.10 -1.62
N ILE A 17 24.33 -13.91 -0.94
CA ILE A 17 23.83 -15.22 -1.39
C ILE A 17 23.07 -15.17 -2.73
N PHE A 18 22.21 -14.17 -2.94
CA PHE A 18 21.34 -14.07 -4.13
C PHE A 18 21.82 -13.10 -5.22
N ARG A 19 23.06 -12.57 -5.12
CA ARG A 19 23.55 -11.51 -6.01
C ARG A 19 25.02 -11.75 -6.38
N GLY A 20 25.50 -11.10 -7.45
CA GLY A 20 26.89 -11.21 -7.90
C GLY A 20 27.20 -12.47 -8.72
N LYS A 21 28.50 -12.70 -8.97
CA LYS A 21 29.00 -13.77 -9.88
C LYS A 21 28.80 -15.17 -9.32
N ARG A 22 29.03 -15.37 -8.02
CA ARG A 22 28.89 -16.67 -7.34
C ARG A 22 27.70 -16.58 -6.40
N ARG A 23 26.51 -16.96 -6.89
CA ARG A 23 25.23 -16.91 -6.17
C ARG A 23 24.62 -18.29 -6.02
N LEU A 24 23.79 -18.46 -5.00
CA LEU A 24 22.99 -19.67 -4.84
C LEU A 24 21.85 -19.63 -5.87
N VAL A 25 21.94 -20.47 -6.90
CA VAL A 25 20.88 -20.59 -7.91
C VAL A 25 19.90 -21.64 -7.42
N LYS A 26 18.68 -21.21 -7.08
CA LYS A 26 17.58 -22.13 -6.76
C LYS A 26 17.08 -22.78 -8.06
N PRO A 27 17.12 -24.11 -8.20
CA PRO A 27 16.55 -24.78 -9.38
C PRO A 27 15.03 -24.63 -9.40
N VAL A 28 14.47 -24.58 -10.59
CA VAL A 28 13.02 -24.50 -10.77
C VAL A 28 12.41 -25.86 -10.46
N SER A 29 11.56 -25.93 -9.43
CA SER A 29 10.84 -27.15 -9.06
C SER A 29 9.66 -27.41 -10.00
N LEU A 30 9.29 -28.68 -10.21
CA LEU A 30 8.11 -29.06 -10.99
C LEU A 30 6.83 -28.37 -10.51
N ARG A 31 6.61 -28.31 -9.19
CA ARG A 31 5.46 -27.61 -8.58
C ARG A 31 5.39 -26.13 -8.95
N ALA A 32 6.54 -25.46 -9.07
CA ALA A 32 6.59 -24.06 -9.49
C ALA A 32 6.15 -23.91 -10.95
N MET A 33 6.57 -24.83 -11.82
CA MET A 33 6.13 -24.86 -13.22
C MET A 33 4.63 -25.13 -13.36
N GLU A 34 4.10 -26.08 -12.59
CA GLU A 34 2.66 -26.40 -12.59
C GLU A 34 1.82 -25.21 -12.09
N THR A 35 2.28 -24.53 -11.04
CA THR A 35 1.60 -23.34 -10.52
C THR A 35 1.57 -22.22 -11.56
N LEU A 36 2.70 -22.01 -12.25
CA LEU A 36 2.79 -21.02 -13.33
C LEU A 36 1.86 -21.36 -14.50
N ARG A 37 1.77 -22.63 -14.89
CA ARG A 37 0.87 -23.09 -15.95
C ARG A 37 -0.60 -22.82 -15.61
N ARG A 38 -1.04 -23.19 -14.40
CA ARG A 38 -2.42 -22.93 -13.94
C ARG A 38 -2.74 -21.44 -13.91
N GLU A 39 -1.77 -20.63 -13.54
CA GLU A 39 -1.90 -19.18 -13.53
C GLU A 39 -2.10 -18.62 -14.95
N TYR A 40 -1.34 -19.09 -15.94
CA TYR A 40 -1.55 -18.71 -17.33
C TYR A 40 -2.91 -19.17 -17.87
N GLU A 41 -3.32 -20.41 -17.61
CA GLU A 41 -4.65 -20.90 -18.00
C GLU A 41 -5.79 -20.05 -17.41
N ARG A 42 -5.61 -19.56 -16.18
CA ARG A 42 -6.56 -18.65 -15.53
C ARG A 42 -6.55 -17.27 -16.18
N GLN A 43 -5.38 -16.73 -16.48
CA GLN A 43 -5.23 -15.43 -17.14
C GLN A 43 -5.85 -15.46 -18.55
N ASP A 44 -5.63 -16.52 -19.32
CA ASP A 44 -6.22 -16.67 -20.66
C ASP A 44 -7.75 -16.65 -20.61
N LYS A 45 -8.36 -17.34 -19.64
CA LYS A 45 -9.81 -17.30 -19.42
C LYS A 45 -10.31 -15.89 -19.09
N ILE A 46 -9.57 -15.17 -18.25
CA ILE A 46 -9.91 -13.77 -17.88
C ILE A 46 -9.79 -12.86 -19.10
N MET A 47 -8.72 -12.99 -19.88
CA MET A 47 -8.49 -12.19 -21.08
C MET A 47 -9.59 -12.40 -22.11
N LEU A 48 -10.05 -13.64 -22.29
CA LEU A 48 -11.17 -13.94 -23.18
C LEU A 48 -12.45 -13.23 -22.75
N LEU A 49 -12.75 -13.19 -21.45
CA LEU A 49 -13.91 -12.47 -20.91
C LEU A 49 -13.78 -10.96 -21.09
N LEU A 50 -12.59 -10.40 -20.83
CA LEU A 50 -12.35 -8.96 -20.93
C LEU A 50 -12.26 -8.46 -22.37
N ARG A 51 -12.02 -9.34 -23.35
CA ARG A 51 -11.94 -8.99 -24.78
C ARG A 51 -13.26 -8.47 -25.35
N HIS A 52 -14.39 -8.87 -24.79
CA HIS A 52 -15.72 -8.57 -25.32
C HIS A 52 -16.49 -7.66 -24.36
N PRO A 53 -16.23 -6.33 -24.39
CA PRO A 53 -16.97 -5.39 -23.57
C PRO A 53 -18.42 -5.29 -24.03
N TYR A 54 -19.33 -5.04 -23.07
CA TYR A 54 -20.76 -4.87 -23.34
C TYR A 54 -21.10 -3.50 -23.94
N LEU A 55 -20.43 -2.44 -23.47
CA LEU A 55 -20.59 -1.08 -23.98
C LEU A 55 -19.33 -0.64 -24.72
N THR A 56 -19.52 0.11 -25.78
CA THR A 56 -18.45 0.88 -26.41
C THR A 56 -18.00 2.04 -25.51
N VAL A 57 -16.83 2.61 -25.84
CA VAL A 57 -16.28 3.75 -25.08
C VAL A 57 -17.22 4.95 -25.14
N GLU A 58 -17.88 5.16 -26.29
CA GLU A 58 -18.81 6.25 -26.52
C GLU A 58 -20.10 6.08 -25.70
N GLU A 59 -20.69 4.88 -25.68
CA GLU A 59 -21.88 4.57 -24.88
C GLU A 59 -21.60 4.63 -23.37
N SER A 60 -20.38 4.29 -22.96
CA SER A 60 -19.95 4.40 -21.57
C SER A 60 -19.75 5.86 -21.12
N ALA A 61 -19.70 6.83 -22.04
CA ALA A 61 -19.50 8.21 -21.67
C ALA A 61 -20.73 8.78 -20.94
N GLY A 62 -20.65 8.91 -19.61
CA GLY A 62 -21.65 9.60 -18.80
C GLY A 62 -22.85 8.76 -18.34
N HIS A 63 -22.89 7.45 -18.64
CA HIS A 63 -23.98 6.54 -18.24
C HIS A 63 -24.23 6.44 -16.72
N VAL A 64 -23.28 6.85 -15.88
CA VAL A 64 -23.38 6.81 -14.40
C VAL A 64 -23.54 8.21 -13.78
N LYS A 65 -23.66 9.28 -14.57
CA LYS A 65 -23.72 10.66 -14.04
C LYS A 65 -24.89 10.85 -13.06
N ASP A 66 -26.07 10.33 -13.42
CA ASP A 66 -27.28 10.46 -12.59
C ASP A 66 -27.17 9.77 -11.23
N LEU A 67 -26.28 8.78 -11.12
CA LEU A 67 -26.07 8.05 -9.88
C LEU A 67 -25.25 8.84 -8.85
N LYS A 68 -24.65 9.98 -9.25
CA LYS A 68 -23.92 10.94 -8.40
C LYS A 68 -22.90 10.34 -7.42
N LYS A 69 -22.42 9.11 -7.69
CA LYS A 69 -21.49 8.38 -6.80
C LYS A 69 -20.14 9.07 -6.68
N SER A 70 -19.66 9.70 -7.75
CA SER A 70 -18.44 10.50 -7.72
C SER A 70 -18.61 11.72 -6.81
N GLU A 71 -19.70 12.46 -6.96
CA GLU A 71 -20.03 13.63 -6.15
C GLU A 71 -20.21 13.26 -4.69
N ALA A 72 -20.93 12.18 -4.37
CA ALA A 72 -21.10 11.69 -3.01
C ALA A 72 -19.76 11.26 -2.38
N LYS A 73 -18.85 10.63 -3.15
CA LYS A 73 -17.49 10.35 -2.68
C LYS A 73 -16.72 11.63 -2.41
N ILE A 74 -16.72 12.59 -3.34
CA ILE A 74 -16.01 13.86 -3.16
C ILE A 74 -16.56 14.61 -1.93
N ALA A 75 -17.88 14.63 -1.75
CA ALA A 75 -18.53 15.19 -0.57
C ALA A 75 -18.06 14.49 0.72
N MET A 76 -18.05 13.15 0.77
CA MET A 76 -17.54 12.40 1.93
C MET A 76 -16.07 12.71 2.25
N TRP A 77 -15.24 12.94 1.24
CA TRP A 77 -13.83 13.32 1.45
C TRP A 77 -13.69 14.77 1.93
N ASN A 78 -14.56 15.67 1.46
CA ASN A 78 -14.62 17.07 1.87
C ASN A 78 -15.41 17.29 3.17
N ASP A 79 -16.15 16.27 3.63
CA ASP A 79 -16.98 16.36 4.81
C ASP A 79 -16.12 16.73 6.02
N ALA A 80 -16.73 17.52 6.90
CA ALA A 80 -16.10 18.05 8.11
C ALA A 80 -15.47 16.97 8.99
N GLN A 81 -15.85 15.69 8.85
CA GLN A 81 -15.23 14.56 9.54
C GLN A 81 -13.79 14.26 9.07
N THR A 82 -13.48 14.46 7.79
CA THR A 82 -12.11 14.36 7.26
C THR A 82 -11.28 15.59 7.65
N ALA A 83 -11.90 16.78 7.65
CA ALA A 83 -11.29 18.03 8.11
C ALA A 83 -11.07 18.09 9.64
N LYS A 84 -11.84 17.37 10.44
CA LYS A 84 -11.67 17.26 11.91
C LYS A 84 -10.36 16.61 12.36
N LYS A 85 -9.54 16.11 11.44
CA LYS A 85 -8.18 15.64 11.74
C LYS A 85 -7.19 16.77 12.03
N PHE A 86 -7.54 18.02 11.77
CA PHE A 86 -6.72 19.15 12.19
C PHE A 86 -6.85 19.38 13.70
N LYS A 87 -5.72 19.68 14.35
CA LYS A 87 -5.74 20.12 15.76
C LYS A 87 -6.61 21.38 15.86
N PRO A 88 -7.38 21.54 16.95
CA PRO A 88 -8.15 22.76 17.15
C PRO A 88 -7.21 23.97 17.22
N HIS A 89 -7.70 25.13 16.77
CA HIS A 89 -6.98 26.38 16.91
C HIS A 89 -6.83 26.71 18.40
N VAL A 90 -5.63 27.11 18.80
CA VAL A 90 -5.35 27.56 20.17
C VAL A 90 -5.33 29.08 20.15
N THR A 91 -6.21 29.71 20.94
CA THR A 91 -6.29 31.18 21.01
C THR A 91 -5.24 31.75 21.96
N LEU A 92 -4.98 33.06 21.85
CA LEU A 92 -4.07 33.75 22.78
C LEU A 92 -4.64 33.74 24.22
N GLU A 93 -5.96 33.82 24.34
CA GLU A 93 -6.69 33.77 25.61
C GLU A 93 -6.48 32.44 26.31
N ASP A 94 -6.64 31.31 25.60
CA ASP A 94 -6.36 29.96 26.14
C ASP A 94 -4.94 29.86 26.71
N ARG A 95 -3.98 30.53 26.03
CA ARG A 95 -2.59 30.56 26.44
C ARG A 95 -2.35 31.48 27.63
N LEU A 96 -3.05 32.60 27.77
CA LEU A 96 -2.81 33.58 28.84
C LEU A 96 -3.65 33.30 30.10
N ASN A 97 -4.66 32.43 30.01
CA ASN A 97 -5.55 32.11 31.13
C ASN A 97 -4.82 31.57 32.37
N HIS A 98 -3.69 30.87 32.19
CA HIS A 98 -2.87 30.38 33.30
C HIS A 98 -2.28 31.49 34.19
N LEU A 99 -2.23 32.75 33.73
CA LEU A 99 -1.73 33.88 34.52
C LEU A 99 -2.76 34.38 35.54
N ARG A 100 -4.05 34.05 35.37
CA ARG A 100 -5.14 34.45 36.27
C ARG A 100 -5.18 33.65 37.58
N VAL A 101 -4.34 32.62 37.71
CA VAL A 101 -4.29 31.76 38.91
C VAL A 101 -3.92 32.55 40.18
N LYS A 102 -3.26 33.71 40.05
CA LYS A 102 -2.89 34.60 41.17
C LYS A 102 -3.80 35.83 41.30
N GLU A 103 -4.89 35.90 40.56
CA GLU A 103 -5.85 37.00 40.62
C GLU A 103 -6.67 36.85 41.91
N ALA A 104 -6.17 37.44 43.00
CA ALA A 104 -6.90 37.55 44.26
C ALA A 104 -7.81 38.79 44.19
N TRP A 105 -9.03 38.65 44.72
CA TRP A 105 -9.90 39.78 44.94
C TRP A 105 -9.40 40.56 46.16
N ASP A 106 -9.41 41.89 46.09
CA ASP A 106 -9.17 42.77 47.26
C ASP A 106 -10.20 42.50 48.37
#